data_AF-A0A316QPT9-F1
#
_entry.id   AF-A0A316QPT9-F1
#
_cell.length_a   1.000
_cell.length_b   1.000
_cell.length_c   1.000
_cell.angle_alpha   90.00
_cell.angle_beta   90.00
_cell.angle_gamma   90.00
#
_symmetry.space_group_name_H-M   'P 1'
#
loop_
_entity.id
_entity.type
_entity.pdbx_description
1 polymer ?
#
loop_
_entity_poly.entity_id
_entity_poly.type
_entity_poly.pdbx_seq_one_letter_code
_entity_poly.pdbx_strand_id
1 'polypeptide(L)'
;MEEKLVKGQWSKERAWQWYNEQPWIRGYNGYPSNCVNRIAMWQEYEHEEVFKQIEYEFNLAKETGFNAVRAIIQFECWYYQHDSFMNNLEEYFTLA
;
A
#
# COMPACT_ATOMS: atom_id res chain seq x y z
N MET A 1 -2.98 1.19 38.24
CA MET A 1 -4.06 2.00 37.66
C MET A 1 -4.68 1.19 36.55
N GLU A 2 -5.99 1.01 36.56
CA GLU A 2 -6.72 0.27 35.52
C GLU A 2 -6.73 1.08 34.21
N GLU A 3 -6.47 0.43 33.08
CA GLU A 3 -6.46 1.07 31.76
C GLU A 3 -7.89 1.44 31.35
N LYS A 4 -8.20 2.73 31.25
CA LYS A 4 -9.48 3.20 30.68
C LYS A 4 -9.40 3.20 29.15
N LEU A 5 -9.98 2.19 28.52
CA LEU A 5 -10.07 2.09 27.06
C LEU A 5 -11.35 2.75 26.51
N VAL A 6 -11.26 3.39 25.35
CA VAL A 6 -12.45 3.85 24.60
C VAL A 6 -13.07 2.70 23.81
N LYS A 7 -14.36 2.82 23.48
CA LYS A 7 -15.09 1.77 22.72
C LYS A 7 -14.39 1.48 21.39
N GLY A 8 -13.97 0.23 21.21
CA GLY A 8 -13.26 -0.24 20.00
C GLY A 8 -11.73 -0.18 20.10
N GLN A 9 -11.16 0.47 21.11
CA GLN A 9 -9.72 0.49 21.34
C GLN A 9 -9.25 -0.87 21.88
N TRP A 10 -8.15 -1.38 21.34
CA TRP A 10 -7.49 -2.57 21.88
C TRP A 10 -6.72 -2.21 23.15
N SER A 11 -6.69 -3.13 24.12
CA SER A 11 -5.74 -3.01 25.23
C SER A 11 -4.32 -3.13 24.70
N LYS A 12 -3.36 -2.62 25.48
CA LYS A 12 -1.94 -2.75 25.14
C LYS A 12 -1.54 -4.21 24.93
N GLU A 13 -2.00 -5.12 25.78
CA GLU A 13 -1.68 -6.56 25.74
C GLU A 13 -2.22 -7.19 24.45
N ARG A 14 -3.47 -6.87 24.06
CA ARG A 14 -4.06 -7.36 22.81
C ARG A 14 -3.27 -6.90 21.59
N ALA A 15 -2.87 -5.63 21.56
CA ALA A 15 -2.08 -5.08 20.45
C ALA A 15 -0.72 -5.77 20.32
N TRP A 16 -0.03 -6.00 21.44
CA TRP A 16 1.24 -6.71 21.44
C TRP A 16 1.09 -8.19 21.08
N GLN A 17 0.04 -8.86 21.54
CA GLN A 17 -0.22 -10.23 21.16
C GLN A 17 -0.40 -10.35 19.64
N TRP A 18 -1.26 -9.51 19.04
CA TRP A 18 -1.45 -9.49 17.59
C TRP A 18 -0.15 -9.20 16.83
N TYR A 19 0.64 -8.23 17.28
CA TYR A 19 1.91 -7.86 16.64
C TYR A 19 2.92 -9.00 16.69
N ASN A 20 3.04 -9.69 17.83
CA ASN A 20 3.97 -10.80 18.01
C ASN A 20 3.57 -12.06 17.23
N GLU A 21 2.30 -12.19 16.84
CA GLU A 21 1.81 -13.27 15.96
C GLU A 21 2.17 -13.04 14.48
N GLN A 22 2.57 -11.83 14.09
CA GLN A 22 2.95 -11.54 12.70
C GLN A 22 4.40 -11.99 12.42
N PRO A 23 4.69 -12.50 11.20
CA PRO A 23 6.07 -12.71 10.77
C PRO A 23 6.80 -11.37 10.67
N TRP A 24 8.14 -11.41 10.61
CA TRP A 24 8.93 -10.20 10.44
C TRP A 24 8.53 -9.47 9.15
N ILE A 25 8.17 -8.20 9.26
CA ILE A 25 7.78 -7.37 8.12
C ILE A 25 9.03 -7.09 7.28
N ARG A 26 9.08 -7.71 6.10
CA ARG A 26 10.09 -7.50 5.08
C ARG A 26 9.40 -6.79 3.93
N GLY A 27 9.54 -5.48 3.89
CA GLY A 27 8.89 -4.66 2.88
C GLY A 27 9.84 -3.75 2.11
N TYR A 28 9.28 -3.12 1.09
CA TYR A 28 9.96 -2.12 0.26
C TYR A 28 9.03 -0.93 -0.02
N ASN A 29 9.61 0.16 -0.54
CA ASN A 29 8.80 1.28 -1.04
C ASN A 29 8.35 0.92 -2.46
N GLY A 30 7.05 0.65 -2.64
CA GLY A 30 6.44 0.19 -3.89
C GLY A 30 6.23 1.30 -4.90
N TYR A 31 7.30 2.03 -5.18
CA TYR A 31 7.31 3.08 -6.17
C TYR A 31 7.82 2.49 -7.50
N PRO A 32 6.99 2.44 -8.56
CA PRO A 32 7.34 1.70 -9.77
C PRO A 32 8.58 2.27 -10.44
N SER A 33 9.45 1.40 -10.97
CA SER A 33 10.72 1.83 -11.58
C SER A 33 10.55 2.68 -12.85
N ASN A 34 9.39 2.65 -13.50
CA ASN A 34 9.07 3.49 -14.66
C ASN A 34 8.42 4.84 -14.29
N CYS A 35 8.14 5.10 -13.01
CA CYS A 35 7.58 6.37 -12.58
C CYS A 35 8.67 7.42 -12.29
N VAL A 36 8.50 8.63 -12.82
CA VAL A 36 9.44 9.75 -12.63
C VAL A 36 9.13 10.62 -11.40
N ASN A 37 7.87 10.64 -10.95
CA ASN A 37 7.43 11.29 -9.72
C ASN A 37 6.17 10.62 -9.12
N ARG A 38 5.74 11.03 -7.92
CA ARG A 38 4.60 10.40 -7.22
C ARG A 38 3.25 10.56 -7.91
N ILE A 39 3.09 11.56 -8.79
CA ILE A 39 1.88 11.74 -9.60
C ILE A 39 1.80 10.64 -10.67
N ALA A 40 2.94 10.31 -11.30
CA ALA A 40 3.01 9.32 -12.36
C ALA A 40 2.51 7.92 -11.95
N MET A 41 2.59 7.58 -10.66
CA MET A 41 2.09 6.29 -10.16
C MET A 41 0.55 6.19 -10.17
N TRP A 42 -0.15 7.31 -10.01
CA TRP A 42 -1.58 7.32 -9.65
C TRP A 42 -2.49 8.02 -10.66
N GLN A 43 -1.91 8.83 -11.55
CA GLN A 43 -2.66 9.53 -12.59
C GLN A 43 -3.15 8.57 -13.68
N GLU A 44 -4.17 8.99 -14.41
CA GLU A 44 -4.73 8.26 -15.56
C GLU A 44 -3.74 8.14 -16.73
N TYR A 45 -2.86 9.14 -16.90
CA TYR A 45 -1.86 9.12 -17.96
C TYR A 45 -0.86 7.97 -17.76
N GLU A 46 -0.79 7.09 -18.76
CA GLU A 46 0.06 5.87 -18.78
C GLU A 46 -0.28 4.82 -17.70
N HIS A 47 -1.51 4.84 -17.16
CA HIS A 47 -1.98 3.91 -16.12
C HIS A 47 -1.68 2.43 -16.44
N GLU A 48 -2.07 1.94 -17.62
CA GLU A 48 -1.88 0.53 -18.00
C GLU A 48 -0.40 0.08 -17.94
N GLU A 49 0.53 0.93 -18.39
CA GLU A 49 1.96 0.62 -18.39
C GLU A 49 2.56 0.69 -16.98
N VAL A 50 2.10 1.64 -16.16
CA VAL A 50 2.49 1.74 -14.75
C VAL A 50 1.98 0.53 -13.96
N PHE A 51 0.75 0.09 -14.17
CA PHE A 51 0.15 -1.02 -13.42
C PHE A 51 0.71 -2.40 -13.83
N LYS A 52 1.06 -2.59 -15.11
CA LYS A 52 1.88 -3.75 -15.53
C LYS A 52 3.23 -3.79 -14.81
N GLN A 53 3.88 -2.64 -14.62
CA GLN A 53 5.15 -2.56 -13.89
C GLN A 53 4.96 -2.88 -12.39
N ILE A 54 3.88 -2.40 -11.77
CA ILE A 54 3.51 -2.73 -10.39
C ILE A 54 3.31 -4.24 -10.23
N GLU A 55 2.53 -4.88 -11.10
CA GLU A 55 2.29 -6.32 -11.05
C GLU A 55 3.60 -7.12 -11.16
N TYR A 56 4.47 -6.74 -12.10
CA TYR A 56 5.79 -7.35 -12.26
C TYR A 56 6.65 -7.21 -10.99
N GLU A 57 6.74 -6.02 -10.42
CA GLU A 57 7.53 -5.76 -9.21
C GLU A 57 6.95 -6.44 -7.96
N PHE A 58 5.62 -6.56 -7.88
CA PHE A 58 4.93 -7.30 -6.82
C PHE A 58 5.25 -8.79 -6.88
N ASN A 59 5.22 -9.38 -8.08
CA ASN A 59 5.60 -10.78 -8.28
C ASN A 59 7.07 -11.01 -7.91
N LEU A 60 7.98 -10.12 -8.34
CA LEU A 60 9.39 -10.18 -7.95
C LEU A 60 9.59 -10.06 -6.43
N ALA A 61 8.85 -9.17 -5.77
CA ALA A 61 8.89 -9.01 -4.32
C ALA A 61 8.42 -10.29 -3.60
N LYS A 62 7.33 -10.90 -4.06
CA LYS A 62 6.79 -12.18 -3.55
C LYS A 62 7.82 -13.31 -3.72
N GLU A 63 8.43 -13.45 -4.90
CA GLU A 63 9.45 -14.46 -5.18
C GLU A 63 10.72 -14.28 -4.33
N THR A 64 11.06 -13.03 -4.00
CA THR A 64 12.23 -12.70 -3.16
C THR A 64 11.94 -12.83 -1.65
N GLY A 65 10.68 -13.08 -1.28
CA GLY A 65 10.25 -13.27 0.11
C GLY A 65 9.97 -11.97 0.88
N PHE A 66 9.63 -10.89 0.18
CA PHE A 66 8.98 -9.72 0.81
C PHE A 66 7.51 -10.03 1.12
N ASN A 67 6.98 -9.42 2.17
CA ASN A 67 5.61 -9.62 2.64
C ASN A 67 4.85 -8.31 2.91
N ALA A 68 5.43 -7.17 2.54
CA ALA A 68 4.79 -5.88 2.67
C ALA A 68 5.27 -4.90 1.59
N VAL A 69 4.41 -3.97 1.22
CA VAL A 69 4.75 -2.86 0.33
C VAL A 69 4.26 -1.56 0.95
N ARG A 70 5.06 -0.50 0.81
CA ARG A 70 4.69 0.85 1.21
C ARG A 70 4.43 1.70 -0.03
N ALA A 71 3.19 2.17 -0.18
CA ALA A 71 2.82 3.15 -1.20
C ALA A 71 2.75 4.56 -0.62
N ILE A 72 2.89 5.58 -1.47
CA ILE A 72 2.61 6.98 -1.13
C ILE A 72 1.42 7.44 -1.96
N ILE A 73 0.33 7.78 -1.29
CA ILE A 73 -0.88 8.31 -1.94
C ILE A 73 -0.65 9.78 -2.33
N GLN A 74 -1.12 10.16 -3.52
CA GLN A 74 -0.98 11.51 -4.05
C GLN A 74 -2.32 12.23 -4.05
N PHE A 75 -2.44 13.28 -3.22
CA PHE A 75 -3.68 14.05 -3.06
C PHE A 75 -4.14 14.72 -4.36
N GLU A 76 -3.20 15.22 -5.17
CA GLU A 76 -3.49 15.91 -6.42
C GLU A 76 -4.16 14.98 -7.43
N CYS A 77 -3.78 13.70 -7.49
CA CYS A 77 -4.46 12.71 -8.33
C CYS A 77 -5.90 12.50 -7.86
N TRP A 78 -6.12 12.32 -6.55
CA TRP A 78 -7.48 12.24 -5.98
C TRP A 78 -8.30 13.51 -6.24
N TYR A 79 -7.70 14.69 -6.14
CA TYR A 79 -8.40 15.97 -6.28
C TYR A 79 -8.78 16.28 -7.74
N TYR A 80 -7.87 16.04 -8.69
CA TYR A 80 -8.09 16.38 -10.12
C TYR A 80 -8.64 15.22 -10.96
N GLN A 81 -8.42 13.97 -10.52
CA GLN A 81 -8.76 12.75 -11.24
C GLN A 81 -9.42 11.74 -10.29
N HIS A 82 -10.43 12.20 -9.54
CA HIS A 82 -11.03 11.43 -8.43
C HIS A 82 -11.43 10.00 -8.81
N ASP A 83 -12.28 9.83 -9.83
CA ASP A 83 -12.86 8.52 -10.13
C ASP A 83 -11.82 7.54 -10.68
N SER A 84 -10.91 8.01 -11.54
CA SER A 84 -9.80 7.16 -12.02
C SER A 84 -8.81 6.86 -10.89
N PHE A 85 -8.46 7.83 -10.05
CA PHE A 85 -7.64 7.58 -8.87
C PHE A 85 -8.24 6.50 -7.95
N MET A 86 -9.54 6.57 -7.67
CA MET A 86 -10.22 5.58 -6.83
C MET A 86 -10.23 4.19 -7.49
N ASN A 87 -10.49 4.11 -8.80
CA ASN A 87 -10.40 2.84 -9.54
C ASN A 87 -8.98 2.26 -9.53
N ASN A 88 -7.97 3.09 -9.75
CA ASN A 88 -6.56 2.71 -9.72
C ASN A 88 -6.16 2.20 -8.33
N LEU A 89 -6.69 2.79 -7.27
CA LEU A 89 -6.46 2.35 -5.89
C LEU A 89 -7.04 0.95 -5.63
N GLU A 90 -8.25 0.67 -6.10
CA GLU A 90 -8.88 -0.67 -5.99
C GLU A 90 -8.10 -1.72 -6.80
N GLU A 91 -7.63 -1.37 -8.00
CA GLU A 91 -6.78 -2.23 -8.81
C GLU A 91 -5.45 -2.52 -8.09
N TYR A 92 -4.83 -1.51 -7.48
CA TYR A 92 -3.58 -1.65 -6.73
C TYR A 92 -3.73 -2.63 -5.57
N PHE A 93 -4.84 -2.55 -4.82
CA PHE A 93 -5.15 -3.48 -3.74
C PHE A 93 -5.44 -4.91 -4.23
N THR A 94 -5.93 -5.07 -5.46
CA THR A 94 -6.15 -6.39 -6.06
C THR A 94 -4.83 -7.07 -6.43
N LEU A 95 -3.81 -6.30 -6.82
CA LEU A 95 -2.48 -6.82 -7.17
C LEU A 95 -1.64 -7.23 -5.94
N ALA A 96 -1.79 -6.50 -4.82
CA ALA A 96 -1.01 -6.68 -3.59
C ALA A 96 -1.32 -8.01 -2.89
#